data_AF-A0A835PU49-F1
#
_entry.id   AF-A0A835PU49-F1
#
_cell.length_a   1.000
_cell.length_b   1.000
_cell.length_c   1.000
_cell.angle_alpha   90.00
_cell.angle_beta   90.00
_cell.angle_gamma   90.00
#
_symmetry.space_group_name_H-M   'P 1'
#
loop_
_entity.id
_entity.type
_entity.pdbx_description
1 polymer ?
#
loop_
_entity_poly.entity_id
_entity_poly.type
_entity_poly.pdbx_seq_one_letter_code
_entity_poly.pdbx_strand_id
1 'polypeptide(L)'
;MGYPIVSRSSPRQTQAAIVRVLPDLSDIGSIPPMNALEILRETIRILRSDPSTFMSILVLLIFPVSAAMLSNFLISQPVVGAVGRSMLLLAISCGLPPARFLKQTCQHLAGTIVSSAICFPFLITFLLLARACIAYSVACNYASKKVVPTEFMGMVRRIKGRLLCTYIWVCAAILGCLYDIHCTRFAVCSSFSFLGYPPEITIYPALLTVMGFSVAYAHTIIVCNLANVISVLEDASGFRALLRAVCLVRGQTQAGLLMFLGTAIGLAFVEGLFEHRVKTLSYGDGSSRIWEGPLLVLMYSFVVLVDSMMSAVFYFTCVSSSMGVLNENGLVLEELEKLSSDLTAVE
;
A
#
# COMPACT_ATOMS: atom_id res chain seq x y z
N MET A 1 2.25 -51.26 -18.24
CA MET A 1 2.64 -50.13 -17.37
C MET A 1 2.74 -48.88 -18.23
N GLY A 2 1.68 -48.08 -18.28
CA GLY A 2 1.66 -46.80 -18.99
C GLY A 2 1.22 -45.71 -18.03
N TYR A 3 2.12 -44.80 -17.70
CA TYR A 3 1.87 -43.64 -16.84
C TYR A 3 0.92 -42.65 -17.54
N PRO A 4 -0.01 -41.99 -16.83
CA PRO A 4 -0.77 -40.89 -17.42
C PRO A 4 0.10 -39.63 -17.48
N ILE A 5 0.18 -39.06 -18.69
CA ILE A 5 0.83 -37.79 -18.98
C ILE A 5 0.08 -36.67 -18.27
N VAL A 6 0.74 -36.07 -17.28
CA VAL A 6 0.33 -34.81 -16.66
C VAL A 6 0.30 -33.74 -17.75
N SER A 7 -0.90 -33.25 -18.06
CA SER A 7 -1.09 -32.11 -18.95
C SER A 7 -0.51 -30.86 -18.29
N ARG A 8 0.69 -30.44 -18.73
CA ARG A 8 1.23 -29.10 -18.45
C ARG A 8 0.28 -28.08 -19.04
N SER A 9 -0.43 -27.35 -18.18
CA SER A 9 -1.15 -26.14 -18.57
C SER A 9 -0.13 -25.12 -19.11
N SER A 10 -0.24 -24.82 -20.40
CA SER A 10 0.64 -23.88 -21.10
C SER A 10 0.41 -22.44 -20.59
N PRO A 11 1.47 -21.67 -20.26
CA PRO A 11 1.34 -20.28 -19.82
C PRO A 11 0.56 -19.37 -20.78
N ARG A 12 0.56 -19.70 -22.09
CA ARG A 12 -0.10 -18.92 -23.14
C ARG A 12 -1.62 -18.96 -23.10
N GLN A 13 -2.22 -20.05 -22.62
CA GLN A 13 -3.68 -20.19 -22.57
C GLN A 13 -4.29 -19.42 -21.40
N THR A 14 -3.53 -19.29 -20.30
CA THR A 14 -3.82 -18.39 -19.19
C THR A 14 -3.71 -16.93 -19.62
N GLN A 15 -2.74 -16.62 -20.47
CA GLN A 15 -2.47 -15.26 -20.98
C GLN A 15 -3.60 -14.72 -21.87
N ALA A 16 -4.17 -15.55 -22.76
CA ALA A 16 -5.31 -15.16 -23.60
C ALA A 16 -6.62 -14.95 -22.81
N ALA A 17 -6.75 -15.57 -21.63
CA ALA A 17 -7.91 -15.38 -20.75
C ALA A 17 -7.76 -14.20 -19.78
N ILE A 18 -6.52 -13.82 -19.43
CA ILE A 18 -6.21 -12.63 -18.62
C ILE A 18 -6.49 -11.35 -19.40
N VAL A 19 -6.15 -11.33 -20.70
CA VAL A 19 -6.38 -10.21 -21.62
C VAL A 19 -7.88 -9.91 -21.85
N ARG A 20 -8.79 -10.87 -21.61
CA ARG A 20 -10.23 -10.64 -21.84
C ARG A 20 -10.99 -9.97 -20.69
N VAL A 21 -10.45 -9.96 -19.47
CA VAL A 21 -11.18 -9.50 -18.27
C VAL A 21 -10.70 -8.13 -17.80
N LEU A 22 -9.45 -7.77 -18.08
CA LEU A 22 -8.94 -6.44 -17.84
C LEU A 22 -9.19 -5.59 -19.09
N PRO A 23 -9.68 -4.33 -18.99
CA PRO A 23 -9.67 -3.43 -20.13
C PRO A 23 -8.24 -3.31 -20.67
N ASP A 24 -8.06 -3.52 -21.97
CA ASP A 24 -6.75 -3.36 -22.61
C ASP A 24 -6.29 -1.91 -22.36
N LEU A 25 -5.09 -1.75 -21.81
CA LEU A 25 -4.52 -0.43 -21.51
C LEU A 25 -4.44 0.47 -22.75
N SER A 26 -4.50 -0.11 -23.96
CA SER A 26 -4.56 0.59 -25.24
C SER A 26 -5.93 1.19 -25.57
N ASP A 27 -7.02 0.71 -24.96
CA ASP A 27 -8.37 1.28 -25.14
C ASP A 27 -8.56 2.57 -24.29
N ILE A 28 -7.64 2.84 -23.36
CA ILE A 28 -7.68 4.04 -22.52
C ILE A 28 -7.09 5.20 -23.33
N GLY A 29 -7.94 6.16 -23.70
CA GLY A 29 -7.54 7.35 -24.45
C GLY A 29 -6.41 8.13 -23.75
N SER A 30 -5.68 8.96 -24.52
CA SER A 30 -4.53 9.72 -24.00
C SER A 30 -4.94 10.63 -22.83
N ILE A 31 -4.45 10.30 -21.64
CA ILE A 31 -4.66 11.09 -20.42
C ILE A 31 -3.56 12.16 -20.37
N PRO A 32 -3.89 13.46 -20.31
CA PRO A 32 -2.89 14.51 -20.19
C PRO A 32 -2.11 14.39 -18.86
N PRO A 33 -0.86 14.88 -18.78
CA PRO A 33 -0.13 14.92 -17.52
C PRO A 33 -0.89 15.81 -16.53
N MET A 34 -1.29 15.22 -15.39
CA MET A 34 -2.10 15.89 -14.37
C MET A 34 -1.27 16.29 -13.15
N ASN A 35 -1.57 17.46 -12.60
CA ASN A 35 -1.09 17.88 -11.28
C ASN A 35 -1.83 17.12 -10.15
N ALA A 36 -1.28 17.12 -8.93
CA ALA A 36 -1.91 16.42 -7.80
C ALA A 36 -3.36 16.85 -7.52
N LEU A 37 -3.68 18.14 -7.69
CA LEU A 37 -5.06 18.64 -7.55
C LEU A 37 -5.99 18.16 -8.67
N GLU A 38 -5.46 17.98 -9.88
CA GLU A 38 -6.23 17.46 -11.00
C GLU A 38 -6.48 15.96 -10.82
N ILE A 39 -5.49 15.21 -10.34
CA ILE A 39 -5.65 13.80 -9.95
C ILE A 39 -6.74 13.66 -8.88
N LEU A 40 -6.72 14.53 -7.86
CA LEU A 40 -7.76 14.55 -6.83
C LEU A 40 -9.13 14.90 -7.41
N ARG A 41 -9.22 15.92 -8.27
CA ARG A 41 -10.47 16.33 -8.93
C ARG A 41 -11.03 15.20 -9.79
N GLU A 42 -10.18 14.53 -10.54
CA GLU A 42 -10.58 13.41 -11.40
C GLU A 42 -11.00 12.20 -10.56
N THR A 43 -10.30 11.92 -9.47
CA THR A 43 -10.70 10.91 -8.49
C THR A 43 -12.10 11.19 -7.94
N ILE A 44 -12.40 12.45 -7.59
CA ILE A 44 -13.73 12.86 -7.12
C ILE A 44 -14.78 12.73 -8.24
N ARG A 45 -14.43 13.04 -9.48
CA ARG A 45 -15.31 12.89 -10.64
C ARG A 45 -15.69 11.41 -10.85
N ILE A 46 -14.70 10.51 -10.83
CA ILE A 46 -14.90 9.06 -10.96
C ILE A 46 -15.75 8.53 -9.80
N LEU A 47 -15.44 8.95 -8.56
CA LEU A 47 -16.19 8.57 -7.37
C LEU A 47 -17.67 8.98 -7.47
N ARG A 48 -17.96 10.17 -8.01
CA ARG A 48 -19.33 10.65 -8.22
C ARG A 48 -20.04 9.99 -9.40
N SER A 49 -19.30 9.49 -10.38
CA SER A 49 -19.87 8.82 -11.55
C SER A 49 -20.48 7.46 -11.19
N ASP A 50 -19.85 6.70 -10.28
CA ASP A 50 -20.38 5.41 -9.81
C ASP A 50 -20.17 5.25 -8.29
N PRO A 51 -20.91 6.00 -7.47
CA PRO A 51 -20.73 6.00 -6.01
C PRO A 51 -21.14 4.65 -5.40
N SER A 52 -22.07 3.92 -6.01
CA SER A 52 -22.56 2.63 -5.52
C SER A 52 -21.44 1.60 -5.36
N THR A 53 -20.58 1.49 -6.37
CA THR A 53 -19.52 0.49 -6.40
C THR A 53 -18.44 0.82 -5.36
N PHE A 54 -18.01 2.08 -5.30
CA PHE A 54 -17.00 2.52 -4.34
C PHE A 54 -17.49 2.48 -2.89
N MET A 55 -18.74 2.87 -2.62
CA MET A 55 -19.33 2.77 -1.27
C MET A 55 -19.51 1.32 -0.84
N SER A 56 -19.84 0.41 -1.76
CA SER A 56 -19.90 -1.03 -1.46
C SER A 56 -18.54 -1.57 -1.06
N ILE A 57 -17.47 -1.22 -1.79
CA ILE A 57 -16.09 -1.61 -1.45
C ILE A 57 -15.68 -1.02 -0.09
N LEU A 58 -16.02 0.24 0.16
CA LEU A 58 -15.76 0.94 1.42
C LEU A 58 -16.37 0.18 2.61
N VAL A 59 -17.67 -0.11 2.56
CA VAL A 59 -18.39 -0.74 3.67
C VAL A 59 -18.00 -2.21 3.84
N LEU A 60 -17.82 -2.94 2.73
CA LEU A 60 -17.60 -4.39 2.78
C LEU A 60 -16.14 -4.77 3.10
N LEU A 61 -15.16 -4.00 2.62
CA LEU A 61 -13.74 -4.35 2.76
C LEU A 61 -12.95 -3.36 3.62
N ILE A 62 -13.09 -2.05 3.40
CA ILE A 62 -12.23 -1.05 4.07
C ILE A 62 -12.68 -0.82 5.51
N PHE A 63 -13.98 -0.66 5.73
CA PHE A 63 -14.56 -0.42 7.04
C PHE A 63 -14.17 -1.47 8.10
N PRO A 64 -14.28 -2.79 7.87
CA PRO A 64 -13.84 -3.77 8.86
C PRO A 64 -12.34 -3.70 9.13
N VAL A 65 -11.52 -3.35 8.12
CA VAL A 65 -10.07 -3.18 8.29
C VAL A 65 -9.75 -1.95 9.13
N SER A 66 -10.37 -0.81 8.83
CA SER A 66 -10.19 0.44 9.56
C SER A 66 -10.68 0.32 11.01
N ALA A 67 -11.83 -0.33 11.22
CA ALA A 67 -12.35 -0.59 12.56
C ALA A 67 -11.35 -1.41 13.37
N ALA A 68 -10.76 -2.47 12.80
CA ALA A 68 -9.77 -3.29 13.46
C ALA A 68 -8.45 -2.54 13.74
N MET A 69 -7.96 -1.71 12.80
CA MET A 69 -6.75 -0.92 13.00
C MET A 69 -6.89 0.14 14.09
N LEU A 70 -8.01 0.87 14.11
CA LEU A 70 -8.23 1.98 15.04
C LEU A 70 -8.59 1.52 16.46
N SER A 71 -9.34 0.42 16.59
CA SER A 71 -9.83 -0.08 17.88
C SER A 71 -8.81 -0.80 18.75
N ASN A 72 -7.57 -1.03 18.28
CA ASN A 72 -6.57 -1.90 18.93
C ASN A 72 -7.07 -3.35 19.19
N PHE A 73 -8.20 -3.76 18.61
CA PHE A 73 -9.01 -4.87 19.09
C PHE A 73 -8.89 -6.09 18.19
N LEU A 74 -7.84 -6.89 18.38
CA LEU A 74 -8.00 -8.35 18.31
C LEU A 74 -7.06 -8.96 19.35
N ILE A 75 -7.65 -9.40 20.47
CA ILE A 75 -7.09 -10.30 21.49
C ILE A 75 -8.09 -11.46 21.69
N SER A 76 -7.92 -12.55 20.92
CA SER A 76 -8.73 -13.76 20.96
C SER A 76 -8.33 -14.67 22.12
N GLN A 77 -9.08 -14.54 23.23
CA GLN A 77 -8.88 -15.12 24.57
C GLN A 77 -8.45 -16.61 24.70
N PRO A 78 -8.86 -17.59 23.86
CA PRO A 78 -8.49 -18.99 24.11
C PRO A 78 -7.08 -19.39 23.63
N VAL A 79 -6.58 -18.80 22.54
CA VAL A 79 -5.25 -19.15 21.96
C VAL A 79 -4.12 -18.40 22.68
N VAL A 80 -4.43 -17.22 23.22
CA VAL A 80 -3.65 -16.46 24.21
C VAL A 80 -3.14 -17.35 25.36
N GLY A 81 -4.03 -18.17 25.91
CA GLY A 81 -3.74 -19.01 27.07
C GLY A 81 -2.78 -20.16 26.76
N ALA A 82 -2.72 -20.64 25.51
CA ALA A 82 -1.80 -21.69 25.09
C ALA A 82 -0.37 -21.15 24.86
N VAL A 83 -0.23 -20.03 24.15
CA VAL A 83 1.07 -19.43 23.85
C VAL A 83 1.68 -18.73 25.08
N GLY A 84 0.86 -18.18 25.97
CA GLY A 84 1.31 -17.63 27.25
C GLY A 84 1.87 -18.69 28.19
N ARG A 85 1.41 -19.95 28.07
CA ARG A 85 2.01 -21.09 28.80
C ARG A 85 3.38 -21.44 28.24
N SER A 86 3.56 -21.41 26.92
CA SER A 86 4.87 -21.68 26.28
C SER A 86 5.89 -20.59 26.60
N MET A 87 5.53 -19.31 26.52
CA MET A 87 6.44 -18.21 26.90
C MET A 87 6.77 -18.21 28.40
N LEU A 88 5.82 -18.59 29.26
CA LEU A 88 6.08 -18.78 30.69
C LEU A 88 7.10 -19.89 30.94
N LEU A 89 6.99 -21.01 30.21
CA LEU A 89 7.96 -22.10 30.28
C LEU A 89 9.35 -21.68 29.80
N LEU A 90 9.45 -20.89 28.71
CA LEU A 90 10.72 -20.32 28.24
C LEU A 90 11.33 -19.31 29.24
N ALA A 91 10.51 -18.43 29.85
CA ALA A 91 10.97 -17.46 30.84
C ALA A 91 11.49 -18.11 32.13
N ILE A 92 10.83 -19.20 32.57
CA ILE A 92 11.31 -20.04 33.68
C ILE A 92 12.61 -20.74 33.31
N SER A 93 12.77 -21.19 32.06
CA SER A 93 13.99 -21.82 31.56
C SER A 93 15.20 -20.85 31.51
N CYS A 94 14.95 -19.54 31.43
CA CYS A 94 15.98 -18.50 31.49
C CYS A 94 16.32 -18.02 32.91
N GLY A 95 15.78 -18.66 33.96
CA GLY A 95 16.15 -18.38 35.36
C GLY A 95 15.42 -17.20 36.02
N LEU A 96 14.32 -16.69 35.43
CA LEU A 96 13.50 -15.66 36.08
C LEU A 96 12.62 -16.28 37.18
N PRO A 97 12.53 -15.66 38.38
CA PRO A 97 11.68 -16.15 39.46
C PRO A 97 10.19 -16.09 39.06
N PRO A 98 9.37 -17.10 39.42
CA PRO A 98 7.97 -17.19 39.03
C PRO A 98 7.11 -16.21 39.83
N ALA A 99 7.16 -14.93 39.48
CA ALA A 99 6.27 -13.92 40.04
C ALA A 99 4.88 -14.02 39.40
N ARG A 100 3.80 -13.90 40.21
CA ARG A 100 2.40 -13.88 39.73
C ARG A 100 2.18 -12.78 38.68
N PHE A 101 2.89 -11.66 38.82
CA PHE A 101 2.97 -10.58 37.84
C PHE A 101 3.56 -11.04 36.50
N LEU A 102 4.65 -11.83 36.48
CA LEU A 102 5.28 -12.31 35.26
C LEU A 102 4.32 -13.22 34.46
N LYS A 103 3.56 -14.07 35.16
CA LYS A 103 2.52 -14.93 34.55
C LYS A 103 1.38 -14.10 33.96
N GLN A 104 0.92 -13.08 34.67
CA GLN A 104 -0.16 -12.19 34.22
C GLN A 104 0.26 -11.35 33.01
N THR A 105 1.47 -10.77 33.04
CA THR A 105 2.04 -10.02 31.93
C THR A 105 2.34 -10.93 30.73
N CYS A 106 2.86 -12.13 30.95
CA CYS A 106 3.16 -13.08 29.88
C CYS A 106 1.89 -13.62 29.20
N GLN A 107 0.81 -13.86 29.95
CA GLN A 107 -0.48 -14.22 29.35
C GLN A 107 -1.11 -13.03 28.60
N HIS A 108 -1.01 -11.81 29.11
CA HIS A 108 -1.46 -10.62 28.41
C HIS A 108 -0.68 -10.38 27.10
N LEU A 109 0.65 -10.51 27.14
CA LEU A 109 1.53 -10.36 25.98
C LEU A 109 1.32 -11.46 24.95
N ALA A 110 1.27 -12.73 25.36
CA ALA A 110 0.99 -13.83 24.44
C ALA A 110 -0.38 -13.71 23.78
N GLY A 111 -1.34 -13.10 24.48
CA GLY A 111 -2.66 -12.84 23.92
C GLY A 111 -2.69 -11.74 22.88
N THR A 112 -1.94 -10.69 23.15
CA THR A 112 -1.71 -9.59 22.24
C THR A 112 -0.99 -10.08 20.98
N ILE A 113 0.00 -10.97 21.13
CA ILE A 113 0.81 -11.50 20.02
C ILE A 113 0.01 -12.46 19.13
N VAL A 114 -0.72 -13.41 19.71
CA VAL A 114 -1.44 -14.44 18.95
C VAL A 114 -2.59 -13.88 18.13
N SER A 115 -3.32 -12.94 18.71
CA SER A 115 -4.49 -12.40 18.05
C SER A 115 -4.13 -11.31 17.04
N SER A 116 -3.06 -10.56 17.31
CA SER A 116 -2.33 -9.80 16.29
C SER A 116 -1.90 -10.71 15.13
N ALA A 117 -1.24 -11.84 15.39
CA ALA A 117 -0.71 -12.71 14.35
C ALA A 117 -1.77 -13.36 13.44
N ILE A 118 -2.97 -13.68 13.96
CA ILE A 118 -4.05 -14.29 13.17
C ILE A 118 -4.87 -13.25 12.41
N CYS A 119 -5.12 -12.08 13.01
CA CYS A 119 -5.93 -11.07 12.34
C CYS A 119 -5.14 -10.27 11.30
N PHE A 120 -3.88 -9.97 11.58
CA PHE A 120 -3.02 -9.21 10.69
C PHE A 120 -3.01 -9.72 9.23
N PRO A 121 -2.82 -11.04 8.93
CA PRO A 121 -2.87 -11.52 7.56
C PRO A 121 -4.26 -11.41 6.93
N PHE A 122 -5.33 -11.54 7.73
CA PHE A 122 -6.71 -11.38 7.26
C PHE A 122 -6.98 -9.92 6.89
N LEU A 123 -6.65 -8.97 7.78
CA LEU A 123 -6.80 -7.53 7.54
C LEU A 123 -6.03 -7.07 6.33
N ILE A 124 -4.78 -7.53 6.19
CA ILE A 124 -3.94 -7.28 5.01
C ILE A 124 -4.60 -7.83 3.75
N THR A 125 -5.12 -9.05 3.79
CA THR A 125 -5.78 -9.65 2.62
C THR A 125 -7.00 -8.84 2.20
N PHE A 126 -7.82 -8.38 3.15
CA PHE A 126 -8.97 -7.52 2.89
C PHE A 126 -8.57 -6.15 2.33
N LEU A 127 -7.53 -5.53 2.88
CA LEU A 127 -7.03 -4.24 2.40
C LEU A 127 -6.45 -4.34 0.99
N LEU A 128 -5.66 -5.38 0.72
CA LEU A 128 -5.13 -5.67 -0.62
C LEU A 128 -6.24 -5.94 -1.62
N LEU A 129 -7.25 -6.70 -1.20
CA LEU A 129 -8.43 -6.96 -2.03
C LEU A 129 -9.20 -5.66 -2.31
N ALA A 130 -9.38 -4.79 -1.32
CA ALA A 130 -10.01 -3.48 -1.51
C ALA A 130 -9.25 -2.63 -2.53
N ARG A 131 -7.92 -2.53 -2.39
CA ARG A 131 -7.06 -1.81 -3.35
C ARG A 131 -7.16 -2.38 -4.76
N ALA A 132 -7.20 -3.71 -4.89
CA ALA A 132 -7.39 -4.36 -6.18
C ALA A 132 -8.79 -4.09 -6.78
N CYS A 133 -9.86 -4.17 -5.97
CA CYS A 133 -11.22 -3.82 -6.39
C CYS A 133 -11.28 -2.38 -6.91
N ILE A 134 -10.64 -1.46 -6.19
CA ILE A 134 -10.65 -0.03 -6.53
C ILE A 134 -9.89 0.21 -7.82
N ALA A 135 -8.67 -0.32 -7.96
CA ALA A 135 -7.89 -0.17 -9.19
C ALA A 135 -8.63 -0.73 -10.41
N TYR A 136 -9.25 -1.90 -10.27
CA TYR A 136 -10.09 -2.50 -11.31
C TYR A 136 -11.32 -1.65 -11.64
N SER A 137 -12.03 -1.13 -10.62
CA SER A 137 -13.22 -0.29 -10.82
C SER A 137 -12.87 1.03 -11.51
N VAL A 138 -11.73 1.64 -11.17
CA VAL A 138 -11.21 2.84 -11.86
C VAL A 138 -10.87 2.52 -13.31
N ALA A 139 -10.22 1.38 -13.59
CA ALA A 139 -9.92 0.93 -14.95
C ALA A 139 -11.21 0.73 -15.78
N CYS A 140 -12.23 0.10 -15.20
CA CYS A 140 -13.54 -0.08 -15.84
C CYS A 140 -14.22 1.27 -16.12
N ASN A 141 -14.12 2.24 -15.20
CA ASN A 141 -14.68 3.58 -15.40
C ASN A 141 -14.01 4.30 -16.58
N TYR A 142 -12.67 4.24 -16.67
CA TYR A 142 -11.93 4.77 -17.83
C TYR A 142 -12.33 4.07 -19.15
N ALA A 143 -12.56 2.76 -19.12
CA ALA A 143 -13.01 2.00 -20.28
C ALA A 143 -14.53 2.09 -20.55
N SER A 144 -15.28 2.87 -19.76
CA SER A 144 -16.76 2.96 -19.83
C SER A 144 -17.48 1.59 -19.73
N LYS A 145 -16.87 0.62 -19.03
CA LYS A 145 -17.41 -0.73 -18.81
C LYS A 145 -18.04 -0.83 -17.41
N LYS A 146 -19.13 -1.57 -17.28
CA LYS A 146 -19.77 -1.85 -15.96
C LYS A 146 -18.93 -2.86 -15.18
N VAL A 147 -18.80 -2.66 -13.87
CA VAL A 147 -18.09 -3.57 -12.97
C VAL A 147 -18.93 -4.83 -12.74
N VAL A 148 -18.39 -6.00 -13.13
CA VAL A 148 -19.05 -7.30 -12.93
C VAL A 148 -18.36 -8.06 -11.79
N PRO A 149 -19.00 -8.26 -10.62
CA PRO A 149 -18.36 -8.87 -9.44
C PRO A 149 -17.90 -10.31 -9.64
N THR A 150 -18.58 -11.08 -10.50
CA THR A 150 -18.26 -12.49 -10.76
C THR A 150 -16.94 -12.64 -11.51
N GLU A 151 -16.67 -11.76 -12.48
CA GLU A 151 -15.42 -11.70 -13.23
C GLU A 151 -14.26 -11.28 -12.33
N PHE A 152 -14.50 -10.28 -11.47
CA PHE A 152 -13.54 -9.82 -10.48
C PHE A 152 -13.14 -10.93 -9.51
N MET A 153 -14.11 -11.68 -8.95
CA MET A 153 -13.79 -12.77 -8.01
C MET A 153 -12.99 -13.90 -8.67
N GLY A 154 -13.24 -14.17 -9.95
CA GLY A 154 -12.44 -15.11 -10.75
C GLY A 154 -10.99 -14.61 -10.96
N MET A 155 -10.83 -13.32 -11.25
CA MET A 155 -9.53 -12.67 -11.38
C MET A 155 -8.75 -12.71 -10.05
N VAL A 156 -9.36 -12.26 -8.95
CA VAL A 156 -8.79 -12.24 -7.60
C VAL A 156 -8.22 -13.59 -7.21
N ARG A 157 -8.97 -14.67 -7.42
CA ARG A 157 -8.53 -16.03 -7.06
C ARG A 157 -7.26 -16.43 -7.81
N ARG A 158 -7.09 -15.97 -9.05
CA ARG A 158 -5.90 -16.23 -9.88
C ARG A 158 -4.72 -15.33 -9.52
N ILE A 159 -4.98 -14.06 -9.20
CA ILE A 159 -3.92 -13.07 -8.89
C ILE A 159 -3.49 -13.08 -7.42
N LYS A 160 -4.22 -13.75 -6.52
CA LYS A 160 -3.92 -13.77 -5.07
C LYS A 160 -2.47 -14.13 -4.76
N GLY A 161 -1.90 -15.14 -5.41
CA GLY A 161 -0.51 -15.54 -5.19
C GLY A 161 0.50 -14.46 -5.62
N ARG A 162 0.22 -13.79 -6.74
CA ARG A 162 1.04 -12.69 -7.26
C ARG A 162 0.94 -11.46 -6.37
N LEU A 163 -0.27 -11.11 -5.95
CA LEU A 163 -0.56 -9.99 -5.06
C LEU A 163 0.13 -10.15 -3.70
N LEU A 164 0.09 -11.37 -3.12
CA LEU A 164 0.81 -11.68 -1.89
C LEU A 164 2.32 -11.56 -2.07
N CYS A 165 2.87 -12.03 -3.19
CA CYS A 165 4.30 -11.89 -3.49
C CYS A 165 4.71 -10.42 -3.60
N THR A 166 3.99 -9.61 -4.38
CA THR A 166 4.23 -8.16 -4.48
C THR A 166 4.13 -7.48 -3.12
N TYR A 167 3.14 -7.86 -2.31
CA TYR A 167 2.99 -7.33 -0.96
C TYR A 167 4.17 -7.68 -0.04
N ILE A 168 4.68 -8.92 -0.07
CA ILE A 168 5.86 -9.30 0.71
C ILE A 168 7.07 -8.45 0.30
N TRP A 169 7.27 -8.22 -1.00
CA TRP A 169 8.34 -7.35 -1.50
C TRP A 169 8.15 -5.88 -1.08
N VAL A 170 6.92 -5.37 -1.12
CA VAL A 170 6.59 -4.03 -0.63
C VAL A 170 6.88 -3.90 0.87
N CYS A 171 6.45 -4.87 1.68
CA CYS A 171 6.76 -4.89 3.11
C CYS A 171 8.27 -4.96 3.36
N ALA A 172 9.00 -5.81 2.63
CA ALA A 172 10.45 -5.90 2.72
C ALA A 172 11.12 -4.56 2.35
N ALA A 173 10.65 -3.86 1.32
CA ALA A 173 11.18 -2.55 0.93
C ALA A 173 10.93 -1.47 1.99
N ILE A 174 9.73 -1.42 2.56
CA ILE A 174 9.39 -0.46 3.63
C ILE A 174 10.19 -0.75 4.89
N LEU A 175 10.25 -2.02 5.32
CA LEU A 175 11.02 -2.42 6.50
C LEU A 175 12.52 -2.20 6.30
N GLY A 176 13.06 -2.49 5.12
CA GLY A 176 14.44 -2.19 4.76
C GLY A 176 14.74 -0.70 4.88
N CYS A 177 13.88 0.16 4.30
CA CYS A 177 14.03 1.60 4.39
C CYS A 177 13.98 2.11 5.84
N LEU A 178 13.03 1.62 6.65
CA LEU A 178 12.96 1.97 8.08
C LEU A 178 14.19 1.51 8.85
N TYR A 179 14.66 0.28 8.60
CA TYR A 179 15.87 -0.27 9.20
C TYR A 179 17.08 0.59 8.86
N ASP A 180 17.26 0.97 7.60
CA ASP A 180 18.36 1.82 7.14
C ASP A 180 18.33 3.21 7.80
N ILE A 181 17.15 3.82 7.93
CA ILE A 181 16.95 5.10 8.63
C ILE A 181 17.33 4.96 10.11
N HIS A 182 16.85 3.92 10.78
CA HIS A 182 17.17 3.67 12.18
C HIS A 182 18.66 3.37 12.39
N CYS A 183 19.26 2.60 11.49
CA CYS A 183 20.68 2.25 11.52
C CYS A 183 21.56 3.49 11.32
N THR A 184 21.25 4.32 10.33
CA THR A 184 21.99 5.57 10.07
C THR A 184 21.84 6.55 11.23
N ARG A 185 20.61 6.72 11.75
CA ARG A 185 20.38 7.55 12.94
C ARG A 185 21.17 7.04 14.14
N PHE A 186 21.17 5.73 14.39
CA PHE A 186 21.92 5.12 15.49
C PHE A 186 23.43 5.31 15.31
N ALA A 187 23.94 5.13 14.09
CA ALA A 187 25.35 5.36 13.76
C ALA A 187 25.75 6.82 14.03
N VAL A 188 24.96 7.79 13.57
CA VAL A 188 25.18 9.22 13.83
C VAL A 188 25.19 9.52 15.33
N CYS A 189 24.19 9.06 16.08
CA CYS A 189 24.14 9.26 17.54
C CYS A 189 25.34 8.62 18.26
N SER A 190 25.74 7.42 17.85
CA SER A 190 26.86 6.68 18.44
C SER A 190 28.19 7.40 18.17
N SER A 191 28.42 7.89 16.95
CA SER A 191 29.61 8.67 16.61
C SER A 191 29.72 9.93 17.46
N PHE A 192 28.65 10.71 17.60
CA PHE A 192 28.67 11.92 18.44
C PHE A 192 28.86 11.61 19.93
N SER A 193 28.30 10.50 20.41
CA SER A 193 28.51 10.04 21.79
C SER A 193 29.97 9.61 22.03
N PHE A 194 30.60 8.94 21.06
CA PHE A 194 32.02 8.56 21.12
C PHE A 194 32.95 9.78 21.14
N LEU A 195 32.58 10.87 20.46
CA LEU A 195 33.30 12.14 20.50
C LEU A 195 33.13 12.91 21.82
N GLY A 196 32.32 12.40 22.77
CA GLY A 196 32.13 13.01 24.09
C GLY A 196 31.16 14.19 24.11
N TYR A 197 30.32 14.37 23.09
CA TYR A 197 29.31 15.43 23.09
C TYR A 197 28.16 15.13 24.08
N PRO A 198 27.63 16.16 24.76
CA PRO A 198 26.47 16.00 25.63
C PRO A 198 25.22 15.62 24.81
N PRO A 199 24.25 14.90 25.42
CA PRO A 199 23.07 14.37 24.72
C PRO A 199 22.21 15.45 24.08
N GLU A 200 22.20 16.67 24.63
CA GLU A 200 21.47 17.82 24.09
C GLU A 200 21.96 18.22 22.70
N ILE A 201 23.27 18.11 22.44
CA ILE A 201 23.88 18.45 21.15
C ILE A 201 23.68 17.31 20.14
N THR A 202 23.65 16.06 20.59
CA THR A 202 23.45 14.86 19.75
C THR A 202 22.04 14.77 19.13
N ILE A 203 21.05 15.48 19.69
CA ILE A 203 19.67 15.50 19.16
C ILE A 203 19.60 16.20 17.80
N TYR A 204 20.34 17.30 17.60
CA TYR A 204 20.32 18.07 16.35
C TYR A 204 20.70 17.25 15.09
N PRO A 205 21.83 16.51 15.06
CA PRO A 205 22.19 15.70 13.91
C PRO A 205 21.24 14.50 13.71
N ALA A 206 20.68 13.96 14.80
CA ALA A 206 19.66 12.92 14.72
C ALA A 206 18.38 13.43 14.04
N LEU A 207 17.93 14.64 14.40
CA LEU A 207 16.77 15.29 13.79
C LEU A 207 17.03 15.61 12.31
N LEU A 208 18.21 16.14 11.99
CA LEU A 208 18.61 16.44 10.61
C LEU A 208 18.62 15.17 9.74
N THR A 209 19.11 14.06 10.29
CA THR A 209 19.08 12.75 9.64
C THR A 209 17.64 12.33 9.32
N VAL A 210 16.75 12.35 10.31
CA VAL A 210 15.33 11.99 10.11
C VAL A 210 14.68 12.87 9.04
N MET A 211 14.92 14.19 9.08
CA MET A 211 14.39 15.11 8.08
C MET A 211 14.90 14.78 6.67
N GLY A 212 16.19 14.54 6.50
CA GLY A 212 16.77 14.18 5.20
C GLY A 212 16.22 12.88 4.63
N PHE A 213 16.01 11.86 5.47
CA PHE A 213 15.49 10.56 5.03
C PHE A 213 13.96 10.52 4.83
N SER A 214 13.22 11.50 5.34
CA SER A 214 11.76 11.55 5.23
C SER A 214 11.26 11.55 3.78
N VAL A 215 11.95 12.27 2.89
CA VAL A 215 11.62 12.34 1.46
C VAL A 215 11.88 11.00 0.78
N ALA A 216 12.98 10.33 1.13
CA ALA A 216 13.29 9.00 0.61
C ALA A 216 12.27 7.95 1.06
N TYR A 217 11.83 8.04 2.32
CA TYR A 217 10.75 7.19 2.85
C TYR A 217 9.44 7.45 2.11
N ALA A 218 9.03 8.71 1.95
CA ALA A 218 7.84 9.09 1.20
C ALA A 218 7.87 8.57 -0.25
N HIS A 219 9.00 8.74 -0.94
CA HIS A 219 9.20 8.21 -2.28
C HIS A 219 9.04 6.68 -2.33
N THR A 220 9.60 5.98 -1.33
CA THR A 220 9.46 4.52 -1.21
C THR A 220 8.01 4.12 -1.04
N ILE A 221 7.23 4.80 -0.20
CA ILE A 221 5.80 4.52 0.00
C ILE A 221 5.01 4.72 -1.30
N ILE A 222 5.27 5.80 -2.04
CA ILE A 222 4.60 6.08 -3.32
C ILE A 222 4.87 4.96 -4.32
N VAL A 223 6.14 4.58 -4.50
CA VAL A 223 6.55 3.48 -5.38
C VAL A 223 5.90 2.17 -4.96
N CYS A 224 5.84 1.88 -3.67
CA CYS A 224 5.21 0.67 -3.13
C CYS A 224 3.69 0.64 -3.37
N ASN A 225 3.00 1.77 -3.15
CA ASN A 225 1.56 1.89 -3.42
C ASN A 225 1.28 1.70 -4.92
N LEU A 226 2.11 2.29 -5.78
CA LEU A 226 2.00 2.14 -7.23
C LEU A 226 2.31 0.70 -7.68
N ALA A 227 3.30 0.03 -7.10
CA ALA A 227 3.63 -1.36 -7.41
C ALA A 227 2.46 -2.32 -7.09
N ASN A 228 1.68 -2.03 -6.04
CA ASN A 228 0.47 -2.79 -5.75
C ASN A 228 -0.59 -2.61 -6.84
N VAL A 229 -0.79 -1.39 -7.36
CA VAL A 229 -1.70 -1.11 -8.48
C VAL A 229 -1.22 -1.81 -9.75
N ILE A 230 0.07 -1.69 -10.08
CA ILE A 230 0.71 -2.37 -11.23
C ILE A 230 0.52 -3.87 -11.13
N SER A 231 0.68 -4.48 -9.95
CA SER A 231 0.52 -5.93 -9.80
C SER A 231 -0.91 -6.43 -9.99
N VAL A 232 -1.90 -5.53 -9.97
CA VAL A 232 -3.31 -5.83 -10.23
C VAL A 232 -3.66 -5.61 -11.71
N LEU A 233 -3.14 -4.53 -12.30
CA LEU A 233 -3.46 -4.10 -13.67
C LEU A 233 -2.49 -4.66 -14.72
N GLU A 234 -1.30 -5.09 -14.35
CA GLU A 234 -0.32 -5.68 -15.26
C GLU A 234 0.00 -7.12 -14.82
N ASP A 235 0.45 -7.93 -15.77
CA ASP A 235 0.93 -9.28 -15.52
C ASP A 235 2.29 -9.32 -14.76
N ALA A 236 2.79 -8.17 -14.30
CA ALA A 236 4.02 -8.06 -13.51
C ALA A 236 3.76 -8.34 -12.02
N SER A 237 4.66 -9.06 -11.36
CA SER A 237 4.56 -9.34 -9.91
C SER A 237 5.91 -9.23 -9.20
N GLY A 238 5.86 -9.01 -7.89
CA GLY A 238 7.04 -8.96 -7.02
C GLY A 238 7.97 -7.79 -7.38
N PHE A 239 9.27 -8.09 -7.39
CA PHE A 239 10.33 -7.10 -7.67
C PHE A 239 10.19 -6.40 -9.03
N ARG A 240 9.66 -7.11 -10.05
CA ARG A 240 9.48 -6.52 -11.39
C ARG A 240 8.45 -5.39 -11.38
N ALA A 241 7.36 -5.56 -10.62
CA ALA A 241 6.35 -4.51 -10.45
C ALA A 241 6.94 -3.29 -9.71
N LEU A 242 7.81 -3.53 -8.73
CA LEU A 242 8.49 -2.45 -7.99
C LEU A 242 9.44 -1.64 -8.89
N LEU A 243 10.28 -2.31 -9.69
CA LEU A 243 11.16 -1.62 -10.65
C LEU A 243 10.35 -0.81 -11.67
N ARG A 244 9.25 -1.38 -12.17
CA ARG A 244 8.36 -0.67 -13.10
C ARG A 244 7.75 0.57 -12.44
N ALA A 245 7.33 0.46 -11.18
CA ALA A 245 6.82 1.58 -10.40
C ALA A 245 7.87 2.70 -10.25
N VAL A 246 9.13 2.35 -9.94
CA VAL A 246 10.23 3.33 -9.85
C VAL A 246 10.41 4.08 -11.17
N CYS A 247 10.42 3.35 -12.30
CA CYS A 247 10.57 3.97 -13.62
C CYS A 247 9.41 4.92 -13.95
N LEU A 248 8.17 4.54 -13.61
CA LEU A 248 6.98 5.35 -13.86
C LEU A 248 6.94 6.62 -13.00
N VAL A 249 7.32 6.53 -11.73
CA VAL A 249 7.29 7.67 -10.79
C VAL A 249 8.33 8.74 -11.14
N ARG A 250 9.44 8.37 -11.79
CA ARG A 250 10.59 9.26 -12.06
C ARG A 250 10.21 10.54 -12.82
N GLY A 251 9.17 10.52 -13.65
CA GLY A 251 8.70 11.69 -14.41
C GLY A 251 7.73 12.61 -13.66
N GLN A 252 7.10 12.16 -12.57
CA GLN A 252 6.03 12.88 -11.87
C GLN A 252 6.16 12.77 -10.34
N THR A 253 7.39 12.78 -9.83
CA THR A 253 7.70 12.64 -8.39
C THR A 253 7.03 13.71 -7.53
N GLN A 254 6.95 14.95 -8.02
CA GLN A 254 6.32 16.07 -7.30
C GLN A 254 4.82 15.83 -7.04
N ALA A 255 4.08 15.36 -8.05
CA ALA A 255 2.66 15.05 -7.89
C ALA A 255 2.47 13.88 -6.92
N GLY A 256 3.29 12.82 -7.05
CA GLY A 256 3.38 11.70 -6.12
C GLY A 256 3.54 12.14 -4.66
N LEU A 257 4.53 13.02 -4.43
CA LEU A 257 4.88 13.50 -3.09
C LEU A 257 3.77 14.33 -2.46
N LEU A 258 3.10 15.19 -3.24
CA LEU A 258 1.96 15.98 -2.78
C LEU A 258 0.76 15.12 -2.42
N MET A 259 0.47 14.07 -3.21
CA MET A 259 -0.60 13.12 -2.88
C MET A 259 -0.31 12.37 -1.59
N PHE A 260 0.91 11.84 -1.44
CA PHE A 260 1.33 11.17 -0.21
C PHE A 260 1.27 12.09 1.00
N LEU A 261 1.73 13.33 0.86
CA LEU A 261 1.67 14.32 1.94
C LEU A 261 0.22 14.61 2.35
N GLY A 262 -0.67 14.80 1.37
CA GLY A 262 -2.09 15.01 1.61
C GLY A 262 -2.76 13.84 2.34
N THR A 263 -2.47 12.60 1.93
CA THR A 263 -3.04 11.41 2.57
C THR A 263 -2.43 11.15 3.94
N ALA A 264 -1.13 11.37 4.13
CA ALA A 264 -0.47 11.27 5.42
C ALA A 264 -1.03 12.27 6.43
N ILE A 265 -1.21 13.54 6.04
CA ILE A 265 -1.83 14.56 6.91
C ILE A 265 -3.28 14.18 7.24
N GLY A 266 -4.05 13.72 6.25
CA GLY A 266 -5.44 13.29 6.45
C GLY A 266 -5.56 12.12 7.43
N LEU A 267 -4.73 11.09 7.27
CA LEU A 267 -4.69 9.95 8.18
C LEU A 267 -4.24 10.37 9.59
N ALA A 268 -3.15 11.12 9.71
CA ALA A 268 -2.65 11.61 11.00
C ALA A 268 -3.68 12.49 11.73
N PHE A 269 -4.45 13.29 11.00
CA PHE A 269 -5.54 14.09 11.56
C PHE A 269 -6.67 13.19 12.11
N VAL A 270 -7.11 12.18 11.36
CA VAL A 270 -8.15 11.25 11.82
C VAL A 270 -7.69 10.44 13.02
N GLU A 271 -6.46 9.92 12.97
CA GLU A 271 -5.84 9.16 14.06
C GLU A 271 -5.67 10.03 15.32
N GLY A 272 -5.15 11.25 15.17
CA GLY A 272 -5.01 12.19 16.28
C GLY A 272 -6.35 12.57 16.91
N LEU A 273 -7.38 12.79 16.10
CA LEU A 273 -8.74 13.00 16.59
C LEU A 273 -9.27 11.77 17.34
N PHE A 274 -9.03 10.57 16.82
CA PHE A 274 -9.45 9.34 17.49
C PHE A 274 -8.73 9.12 18.82
N GLU A 275 -7.40 9.27 18.88
CA GLU A 275 -6.63 9.19 20.13
C GLU A 275 -7.11 10.21 21.17
N HIS A 276 -7.27 11.46 20.75
CA HIS A 276 -7.68 12.53 21.65
C HIS A 276 -9.11 12.32 22.15
N ARG A 277 -10.05 12.03 21.24
CA ARG A 277 -11.48 11.99 21.57
C ARG A 277 -11.93 10.67 22.15
N VAL A 278 -11.40 9.55 21.68
CA VAL A 278 -11.86 8.21 22.08
C VAL A 278 -11.02 7.63 23.21
N LYS A 279 -9.70 7.86 23.22
CA LYS A 279 -8.79 7.25 24.20
C LYS A 279 -8.47 8.15 25.40
N THR A 280 -8.36 9.47 25.20
CA THR A 280 -7.91 10.39 26.26
C THR A 280 -9.07 10.95 27.10
N LEU A 281 -10.21 11.27 26.48
CA LEU A 281 -11.42 11.61 27.23
C LEU A 281 -12.14 10.33 27.67
N SER A 282 -11.88 9.89 28.89
CA SER A 282 -12.74 8.91 29.57
C SER A 282 -14.11 9.55 29.81
N TYR A 283 -15.01 9.38 28.83
CA TYR A 283 -16.36 9.93 28.89
C TYR A 283 -17.17 9.20 29.96
N GLY A 284 -17.23 9.79 31.14
CA GLY A 284 -18.32 9.51 32.08
C GLY A 284 -19.63 9.99 31.46
N ASP A 285 -20.61 9.08 31.38
CA ASP A 285 -22.03 9.37 31.15
C ASP A 285 -22.36 10.18 29.86
N GLY A 286 -22.92 9.51 28.85
CA GLY A 286 -23.57 10.24 27.75
C GLY A 286 -23.92 9.40 26.53
N SER A 287 -25.17 8.93 26.49
CA SER A 287 -25.76 8.15 25.38
C SER A 287 -25.72 8.85 23.99
N SER A 288 -25.42 10.15 23.93
CA SER A 288 -25.39 10.95 22.70
C SER A 288 -24.06 10.87 21.92
N ARG A 289 -23.05 10.14 22.41
CA ARG A 289 -21.70 10.10 21.81
C ARG A 289 -21.24 8.74 21.28
N ILE A 290 -22.11 7.73 21.31
CA ILE A 290 -21.83 6.38 20.74
C ILE A 290 -21.47 6.45 19.24
N TRP A 291 -21.94 7.47 18.51
CA TRP A 291 -21.70 7.63 17.08
C TRP A 291 -20.34 8.25 16.73
N GLU A 292 -19.63 8.87 17.68
CA GLU A 292 -18.37 9.59 17.39
C GLU A 292 -17.25 8.61 16.97
N GLY A 293 -17.16 7.43 17.60
CA GLY A 293 -16.21 6.37 17.24
C GLY A 293 -16.44 5.79 15.85
N PRO A 294 -17.63 5.24 15.54
CA PRO A 294 -17.95 4.73 14.21
C PRO A 294 -17.82 5.78 13.10
N LEU A 295 -18.12 7.06 13.38
CA LEU A 295 -17.96 8.15 12.43
C LEU A 295 -16.48 8.43 12.12
N LEU A 296 -15.60 8.41 13.12
CA LEU A 296 -14.15 8.54 12.92
C LEU A 296 -13.58 7.35 12.14
N VAL A 297 -14.03 6.13 12.42
CA VAL A 297 -13.65 4.94 11.65
C VAL A 297 -14.11 5.07 10.20
N LEU A 298 -15.34 5.53 9.96
CA LEU A 298 -15.85 5.78 8.61
C LEU A 298 -15.02 6.85 7.88
N MET A 299 -14.63 7.93 8.57
CA MET A 299 -13.77 8.98 8.03
C MET A 299 -12.40 8.42 7.66
N TYR A 300 -11.79 7.59 8.51
CA TYR A 300 -10.53 6.90 8.22
C TYR A 300 -10.67 6.00 6.99
N SER A 301 -11.73 5.18 6.92
CA SER A 301 -11.99 4.31 5.77
C SER A 301 -12.16 5.12 4.48
N PHE A 302 -12.82 6.28 4.55
CA PHE A 302 -12.99 7.15 3.39
C PHE A 302 -11.64 7.72 2.91
N VAL A 303 -10.76 8.14 3.83
CA VAL A 303 -9.41 8.60 3.46
C VAL A 303 -8.62 7.46 2.78
N VAL A 304 -8.70 6.23 3.28
CA VAL A 304 -8.05 5.05 2.67
C VAL A 304 -8.62 4.73 1.28
N LEU A 305 -9.94 4.87 1.10
CA LEU A 305 -10.59 4.72 -0.20
C LEU A 305 -10.05 5.74 -1.20
N VAL A 306 -10.03 7.02 -0.83
CA VAL A 306 -9.56 8.12 -1.68
C VAL A 306 -8.08 7.96 -2.00
N ASP A 307 -7.22 7.61 -1.03
CA ASP A 307 -5.79 7.29 -1.25
C ASP A 307 -5.60 6.20 -2.30
N SER A 308 -6.40 5.12 -2.20
CA SER A 308 -6.34 3.99 -3.12
C SER A 308 -6.82 4.37 -4.52
N MET A 309 -7.87 5.19 -4.63
CA MET A 309 -8.35 5.71 -5.92
C MET A 309 -7.35 6.68 -6.57
N MET A 310 -6.78 7.60 -5.79
CA MET A 310 -5.75 8.53 -6.27
C MET A 310 -4.52 7.79 -6.77
N SER A 311 -4.08 6.73 -6.07
CA SER A 311 -2.98 5.88 -6.53
C SER A 311 -3.27 5.20 -7.87
N ALA A 312 -4.52 4.78 -8.11
CA ALA A 312 -4.93 4.19 -9.38
C ALA A 312 -5.00 5.22 -10.52
N VAL A 313 -5.55 6.41 -10.28
CA VAL A 313 -5.58 7.50 -11.27
C VAL A 313 -4.16 7.98 -11.59
N PHE A 314 -3.30 8.10 -10.57
CA PHE A 314 -1.89 8.44 -10.75
C PHE A 314 -1.16 7.40 -11.60
N TYR A 315 -1.43 6.11 -11.40
CA TYR A 315 -0.91 5.05 -12.28
C TYR A 315 -1.24 5.29 -13.75
N PHE A 316 -2.51 5.51 -14.08
CA PHE A 316 -2.93 5.75 -15.46
C PHE A 316 -2.30 7.01 -16.05
N THR A 317 -2.14 8.05 -15.23
CA THR A 317 -1.46 9.29 -15.64
C THR A 317 0.02 9.04 -15.93
N CYS A 318 0.74 8.32 -15.05
CA CYS A 318 2.15 7.98 -15.25
C CYS A 318 2.33 7.09 -16.48
N VAL A 319 1.46 6.11 -16.68
CA VAL A 319 1.51 5.22 -17.86
C VAL A 319 1.29 6.00 -19.15
N SER A 320 0.27 6.88 -19.20
CA SER A 320 0.01 7.75 -20.35
C SER A 320 1.21 8.65 -20.66
N SER A 321 1.79 9.28 -19.63
CA SER A 321 2.98 10.13 -19.80
C SER A 321 4.20 9.35 -20.30
N SER A 322 4.42 8.13 -19.78
CA SER A 322 5.54 7.28 -20.19
C SER A 322 5.40 6.80 -21.64
N MET A 323 4.17 6.56 -22.13
CA MET A 323 3.92 6.21 -23.53
C MET A 323 4.10 7.41 -24.45
N GLY A 324 3.67 8.61 -24.02
CA GLY A 324 3.90 9.85 -24.77
C GLY A 324 5.38 10.12 -25.02
N VAL A 325 6.22 10.01 -23.98
CA VAL A 325 7.68 10.18 -24.09
C VAL A 325 8.31 9.14 -25.03
N LEU A 326 7.83 7.89 -24.99
CA LEU A 326 8.36 6.84 -25.87
C LEU A 326 8.06 7.12 -27.35
N ASN A 327 6.85 7.62 -27.63
CA ASN A 327 6.41 7.96 -28.98
C ASN A 327 7.16 9.18 -29.54
N GLU A 328 7.37 10.20 -28.70
CA GLU A 328 8.16 11.38 -29.05
C GLU A 328 9.61 11.02 -29.36
N ASN A 329 10.24 10.17 -28.53
CA ASN A 329 11.61 9.71 -28.78
C ASN A 329 11.72 8.84 -30.04
N GLY A 330 10.69 8.03 -30.36
CA GLY A 330 10.63 7.24 -31.59
C GLY A 330 10.53 8.11 -32.84
N LEU A 331 9.70 9.15 -32.80
CA LEU A 331 9.58 10.13 -33.89
C LEU A 331 10.88 10.90 -34.11
N VAL A 332 11.56 11.32 -33.05
CA VAL A 332 12.87 12.00 -33.15
C VAL A 332 13.93 11.08 -33.78
N LEU A 333 13.93 9.79 -33.43
CA LEU A 333 14.84 8.81 -34.05
C LEU A 333 14.56 8.62 -35.54
N GLU A 334 13.28 8.57 -35.93
CA GLU A 334 12.89 8.44 -37.34
C GLU A 334 13.23 9.70 -38.16
N GLU A 335 13.09 10.90 -37.58
CA GLU A 335 13.53 12.14 -38.22
C GLU A 335 15.06 12.22 -38.37
N LEU A 336 15.82 11.77 -37.37
CA LEU A 336 17.28 11.70 -37.47
C LEU A 336 17.75 10.66 -38.50
N GLU A 337 17.05 9.53 -38.62
CA GLU A 337 17.34 8.52 -39.64
C GLU A 337 17.04 9.03 -41.06
N LYS A 338 15.93 9.75 -41.25
CA LYS A 338 15.60 10.42 -42.53
C LYS A 338 16.62 11.49 -42.91
N LEU A 339 17.05 12.33 -41.96
CA LEU A 339 18.10 13.33 -42.19
C LEU A 339 19.45 12.68 -42.53
N SER A 340 19.77 11.55 -41.90
CA SER A 340 20.98 10.79 -42.22
C SER A 340 20.91 10.16 -43.62
N SER A 341 19.76 9.61 -44.02
CA SER A 341 19.61 9.01 -45.36
C SER A 341 19.69 10.06 -46.47
N ASP A 342 19.10 11.24 -46.25
CA ASP A 342 19.18 12.36 -47.20
C ASP A 342 20.60 12.89 -47.36
N LEU A 343 21.40 12.92 -46.28
CA LEU A 343 22.81 13.29 -46.35
C LEU A 343 23.65 12.27 -47.14
N THR A 344 23.36 10.97 -47.02
CA THR A 344 24.08 9.92 -47.77
C THR A 344 23.65 9.77 -49.23
N ALA A 345 22.51 10.35 -49.63
CA ALA A 345 22.02 10.32 -51.00
C ALA A 345 22.52 11.50 -51.87
N VAL A 346 23.23 12.45 -51.27
CA VAL A 346 23.74 13.67 -51.91
C VAL A 346 25.25 13.59 -52.23
N GLU A 347 25.95 12.55 -51.75
CA GLU A 347 27.32 12.18 -52.17
C GLU A 347 27.32 11.18 -53.34
#